data_AF-A0A378IA45-F1
#
_entry.id   AF-A0A378IA45-F1
#
_cell.length_a   1.000
_cell.length_b   1.000
_cell.length_c   1.000
_cell.angle_alpha   90.00
_cell.angle_beta   90.00
_cell.angle_gamma   90.00
#
_symmetry.space_group_name_H-M   'P 1'
#
loop_
_entity.id
_entity.type
_entity.pdbx_description
1 polymer ?
#
loop_
_entity_poly.entity_id
_entity_poly.type
_entity_poly.pdbx_seq_one_letter_code
_entity_poly.pdbx_strand_id
1 'polypeptide(L)'
;MKNAGFTLIELLIVVAVIGVLAVIAVPAYQDYTIRARVTEGLSLANTAKLAVSDSAQIKNGTLPADNNAAGYSPPNATSGVSSINIQDGLITISYTPQAGNGTIILTPTVQSGGEITWDCRAGTLLDKYRPPICRGGSDVAQGGGSNSGGSGNSGGSDNTGTGPGNSNGAGNSENSNYNQNPGNNGNNGNNGNNGNNGNNR
;
A
#
# COMPACT_ATOMS: atom_id res chain seq x y z
N MET A 1 -49.71 25.77 46.01
CA MET A 1 -48.83 25.63 44.82
C MET A 1 -49.22 24.32 44.16
N LYS A 2 -49.72 24.34 42.92
CA LYS A 2 -50.11 23.13 42.18
C LYS A 2 -48.86 22.57 41.53
N ASN A 3 -48.38 21.42 42.00
CA ASN A 3 -47.29 20.71 41.34
C ASN A 3 -47.87 20.07 40.07
N ALA A 4 -47.42 20.51 38.90
CA ALA A 4 -47.65 19.81 37.65
C ALA A 4 -46.79 18.53 37.67
N GLY A 5 -47.40 17.40 38.00
CA GLY A 5 -46.74 16.09 37.93
C GLY A 5 -46.65 15.62 36.49
N PHE A 6 -45.47 15.11 36.10
CA PHE A 6 -45.29 14.38 34.84
C PHE A 6 -46.27 13.20 34.77
N THR A 7 -46.96 13.06 33.64
CA THR A 7 -47.87 11.93 33.44
C THR A 7 -47.07 10.66 33.12
N LEU A 8 -47.58 9.50 33.57
CA LEU A 8 -46.96 8.21 33.23
C LEU A 8 -46.97 7.94 31.72
N ILE A 9 -47.93 8.51 30.98
CA ILE A 9 -48.01 8.37 29.53
C ILE A 9 -46.92 9.19 28.81
N GLU A 10 -46.58 10.38 29.29
CA GLU A 10 -45.45 11.15 28.75
C GLU A 10 -44.14 10.39 28.95
N LEU A 11 -43.95 9.77 30.11
CA LEU A 11 -42.75 9.00 30.40
C LEU A 11 -42.64 7.74 29.54
N LEU A 12 -43.76 7.06 29.26
CA LEU A 12 -43.77 5.87 28.40
C LEU A 12 -43.40 6.19 26.95
N ILE A 13 -43.85 7.32 26.42
CA ILE A 13 -43.49 7.73 25.06
C ILE A 13 -42.00 8.07 24.98
N VAL A 14 -41.44 8.75 25.99
CA VAL A 14 -40.01 9.07 26.03
C VAL A 14 -39.15 7.79 26.06
N VAL A 15 -39.53 6.81 26.89
CA VAL A 15 -38.82 5.53 26.96
C VAL A 15 -38.91 4.78 25.63
N ALA A 16 -40.07 4.81 24.96
CA ALA A 16 -40.24 4.18 23.65
C ALA A 16 -39.30 4.78 22.59
N VAL A 17 -39.17 6.11 22.55
CA VAL A 17 -38.27 6.79 21.60
C VAL A 17 -36.80 6.49 21.91
N ILE A 18 -36.39 6.54 23.19
CA ILE A 18 -35.02 6.20 23.61
C ILE A 18 -34.70 4.74 23.24
N GLY A 19 -35.65 3.82 23.39
CA GLY A 19 -35.49 2.42 23.02
C GLY A 19 -35.14 2.24 21.54
N VAL A 20 -35.82 2.94 20.64
CA VAL A 20 -35.55 2.88 19.18
C VAL A 20 -34.17 3.46 18.86
N LEU A 21 -33.83 4.63 19.43
CA LEU A 21 -32.54 5.28 19.19
C LEU A 21 -31.37 4.42 19.69
N ALA A 22 -31.51 3.75 20.83
CA ALA A 22 -30.46 2.91 21.41
C ALA A 22 -30.09 1.73 20.49
N VAL A 23 -31.06 1.11 19.82
CA VAL A 23 -30.81 -0.03 18.91
C VAL A 23 -29.94 0.37 17.72
N ILE A 24 -30.07 1.59 17.21
CA ILE A 24 -29.26 2.09 16.09
C ILE A 24 -27.90 2.62 16.59
N ALA A 25 -27.90 3.30 17.75
CA ALA A 25 -26.71 3.97 18.28
C ALA A 25 -25.64 2.99 18.78
N VAL A 26 -26.03 1.90 19.45
CA VAL A 26 -25.08 0.92 20.04
C VAL A 26 -24.18 0.27 18.98
N PRO A 27 -24.68 -0.34 17.89
CA PRO A 27 -23.81 -0.98 16.90
C PRO A 27 -22.90 0.04 16.18
N ALA A 28 -23.41 1.25 15.88
CA ALA A 28 -22.61 2.31 15.26
C ALA A 28 -21.47 2.80 16.18
N TYR A 29 -21.76 2.94 17.49
CA TYR A 29 -20.76 3.34 18.48
C TYR A 29 -19.69 2.26 18.65
N GLN A 30 -20.07 0.98 18.66
CA GLN A 30 -19.12 -0.14 18.71
C GLN A 30 -18.16 -0.09 17.51
N ASP A 31 -18.68 0.02 16.28
CA ASP A 31 -17.85 0.14 15.08
C ASP A 31 -16.92 1.37 15.11
N TYR A 32 -17.37 2.49 15.69
CA TYR A 32 -16.51 3.67 15.90
C TYR A 32 -15.37 3.39 16.88
N THR A 33 -15.67 2.82 18.06
CA THR A 33 -14.65 2.50 19.06
C THR A 33 -13.64 1.46 18.57
N ILE A 34 -14.09 0.49 17.77
CA ILE A 34 -13.21 -0.49 17.12
C ILE A 34 -12.24 0.23 16.17
N ARG A 35 -12.73 1.09 15.28
CA ARG A 35 -11.87 1.86 14.37
C ARG A 35 -10.86 2.74 15.09
N ALA A 36 -11.25 3.34 16.22
CA ALA A 36 -10.33 4.13 17.05
C ALA A 36 -9.17 3.29 17.60
N ARG A 37 -9.46 2.09 18.11
CA ARG A 37 -8.42 1.13 18.56
C ARG A 37 -7.55 0.62 17.41
N VAL A 38 -8.12 0.47 16.22
CA VAL A 38 -7.34 0.11 15.02
C VAL A 38 -6.32 1.20 14.69
N THR A 39 -6.75 2.47 14.72
CA THR A 39 -5.85 3.62 14.51
C THR A 39 -4.82 3.79 15.61
N GLU A 40 -5.15 3.44 16.86
CA GLU A 40 -4.18 3.36 17.96
C GLU A 40 -3.04 2.38 17.62
N GLY A 41 -3.38 1.17 17.14
CA GLY A 41 -2.37 0.19 16.74
C GLY A 41 -1.47 0.65 15.60
N LEU A 42 -2.03 1.35 14.60
CA LEU A 42 -1.23 1.96 13.54
C LEU A 42 -0.28 3.05 14.08
N SER A 43 -0.73 3.82 15.08
CA SER A 43 0.11 4.81 15.75
C SER A 43 1.25 4.16 16.53
N LEU A 44 0.96 3.11 17.30
CA LEU A 44 1.95 2.33 18.04
C LEU A 44 2.98 1.66 17.11
N ALA A 45 2.55 1.25 15.91
CA ALA A 45 3.44 0.65 14.91
C ALA A 45 4.43 1.65 14.28
N ASN A 46 4.28 2.97 14.47
CA ASN A 46 5.21 3.94 13.92
C ASN A 46 6.65 3.76 14.46
N THR A 47 6.82 3.33 15.71
CA THR A 47 8.14 3.04 16.27
C THR A 47 8.78 1.82 15.61
N ALA A 48 7.98 0.80 15.27
CA ALA A 48 8.45 -0.34 14.48
C ALA A 48 8.82 0.08 13.05
N LYS A 49 8.03 0.95 12.40
CA LYS A 49 8.35 1.47 11.06
C LYS A 49 9.70 2.20 11.05
N LEU A 50 9.96 3.02 12.06
CA LEU A 50 11.23 3.71 12.22
C LEU A 50 12.38 2.71 12.39
N ALA A 51 12.24 1.74 13.30
CA ALA A 51 13.26 0.70 13.53
C ALA A 51 13.59 -0.11 12.25
N VAL A 52 12.57 -0.48 11.47
CA VAL A 52 12.77 -1.16 10.18
C VAL A 52 13.48 -0.24 9.17
N SER A 53 13.08 1.03 9.11
CA SER A 53 13.66 2.02 8.19
C SER A 53 15.13 2.29 8.51
N ASP A 54 15.47 2.50 9.78
CA ASP A 54 16.84 2.73 10.22
C ASP A 54 17.73 1.49 9.98
N SER A 55 17.22 0.29 10.27
CA SER A 55 17.95 -0.96 10.02
C SER A 55 18.22 -1.15 8.53
N ALA A 56 17.23 -0.88 7.67
CA ALA A 56 17.39 -0.97 6.22
C ALA A 56 18.40 0.08 5.68
N GLN A 57 18.38 1.30 6.20
CA GLN A 57 19.33 2.36 5.81
C GLN A 57 20.77 1.96 6.13
N ILE A 58 21.03 1.43 7.33
CA ILE A 58 22.37 1.01 7.75
C ILE A 58 22.85 -0.24 6.98
N LYS A 59 21.93 -1.09 6.51
CA LYS A 59 22.21 -2.37 5.85
C LYS A 59 21.94 -2.35 4.34
N ASN A 60 22.09 -1.19 3.69
CA ASN A 60 21.97 -1.02 2.24
C ASN A 60 20.66 -1.60 1.64
N GLY A 61 19.54 -1.34 2.30
CA GLY A 61 18.21 -1.81 1.88
C GLY A 61 17.81 -3.20 2.36
N THR A 62 18.66 -3.88 3.15
CA THR A 62 18.31 -5.20 3.71
C THR A 62 17.35 -5.04 4.90
N LEU A 63 16.16 -5.63 4.79
CA LEU A 63 15.16 -5.62 5.86
C LEU A 63 15.60 -6.49 7.06
N PRO A 64 15.24 -6.10 8.30
CA PRO A 64 15.56 -6.88 9.49
C PRO A 64 14.74 -8.18 9.55
N ALA A 65 15.38 -9.28 9.96
CA ALA A 65 14.74 -10.58 10.09
C ALA A 65 13.67 -10.61 11.20
N ASP A 66 13.88 -9.87 12.29
CA ASP A 66 13.00 -9.84 13.46
C ASP A 66 13.12 -8.52 14.26
N ASN A 67 12.40 -8.43 15.39
CA ASN A 67 12.46 -7.30 16.32
C ASN A 67 13.90 -6.99 16.79
N ASN A 68 14.68 -8.02 17.14
CA ASN A 68 16.02 -7.83 17.68
C ASN A 68 16.99 -7.31 16.62
N ALA A 69 16.90 -7.83 15.38
CA ALA A 69 17.65 -7.36 14.23
C ALA A 69 17.29 -5.93 13.81
N ALA A 70 16.08 -5.46 14.17
CA ALA A 70 15.64 -4.09 14.02
C ALA A 70 16.01 -3.19 15.22
N GLY A 71 16.52 -3.74 16.32
CA GLY A 71 16.69 -2.99 17.58
C GLY A 71 15.37 -2.52 18.20
N TYR A 72 14.26 -3.18 17.86
CA TYR A 72 12.92 -2.83 18.27
C TYR A 72 12.50 -3.59 19.53
N SER A 73 11.99 -2.85 20.52
CA SER A 73 11.30 -3.43 21.68
C SER A 73 9.80 -3.11 21.57
N PRO A 74 8.93 -4.12 21.43
CA PRO A 74 7.50 -3.88 21.30
C PRO A 74 6.92 -3.26 22.57
N PRO A 75 5.95 -2.33 22.43
CA PRO A 75 5.26 -1.77 23.60
C PRO A 75 4.43 -2.85 24.30
N ASN A 76 4.06 -2.58 25.55
CA ASN A 76 3.11 -3.41 26.27
C ASN A 76 1.75 -3.43 25.55
N ALA A 77 1.04 -4.55 25.67
CA ALA A 77 -0.31 -4.70 25.13
C ALA A 77 -1.26 -3.63 25.69
N THR A 78 -2.19 -3.18 24.85
CA THR A 78 -3.25 -2.24 25.24
C THR A 78 -4.62 -2.91 25.17
N SER A 79 -5.68 -2.17 25.47
CA SER A 79 -7.04 -2.69 25.29
C SER A 79 -7.34 -3.06 23.83
N GLY A 80 -6.72 -2.37 22.86
CA GLY A 80 -6.95 -2.55 21.43
C GLY A 80 -5.91 -3.43 20.72
N VAL A 81 -4.67 -3.46 21.21
CA VAL A 81 -3.54 -4.13 20.55
C VAL A 81 -2.97 -5.22 21.45
N SER A 82 -2.93 -6.46 20.95
CA SER A 82 -2.33 -7.58 21.67
C SER A 82 -0.82 -7.67 21.48
N SER A 83 -0.32 -7.41 20.27
CA SER A 83 1.11 -7.39 19.98
C SER A 83 1.44 -6.63 18.69
N ILE A 84 2.69 -6.20 18.58
CA ILE A 84 3.30 -5.68 17.35
C ILE A 84 4.61 -6.45 17.16
N ASN A 85 4.79 -7.08 16.00
CA ASN A 85 5.98 -7.87 15.72
C ASN A 85 6.53 -7.57 14.32
N ILE A 86 7.85 -7.50 14.22
CA ILE A 86 8.60 -7.43 12.98
C ILE A 86 9.04 -8.86 12.62
N GLN A 87 8.76 -9.27 11.39
CA GLN A 87 9.29 -10.49 10.79
C GLN A 87 9.64 -10.21 9.34
N ASP A 88 10.89 -10.40 8.95
CA ASP A 88 11.39 -10.14 7.59
C ASP A 88 11.03 -8.74 7.06
N GLY A 89 11.02 -7.74 7.95
CA GLY A 89 10.61 -6.36 7.69
C GLY A 89 9.09 -6.10 7.68
N LEU A 90 8.25 -7.14 7.62
CA LEU A 90 6.81 -6.99 7.75
C LEU A 90 6.45 -6.68 9.21
N ILE A 91 5.63 -5.65 9.42
CA ILE A 91 5.14 -5.30 10.76
C ILE A 91 3.72 -5.82 10.90
N THR A 92 3.54 -6.84 11.73
CA THR A 92 2.21 -7.39 12.04
C THR A 92 1.68 -6.77 13.32
N ILE A 93 0.56 -6.07 13.21
CA ILE A 93 -0.22 -5.56 14.34
C ILE A 93 -1.33 -6.57 14.61
N SER A 94 -1.34 -7.16 15.80
CA SER A 94 -2.40 -8.05 16.24
C SER A 94 -3.39 -7.30 17.13
N TYR A 95 -4.67 -7.39 16.80
CA TYR A 95 -5.73 -6.68 17.49
C TYR A 95 -6.46 -7.60 18.47
N THR A 96 -6.90 -7.05 19.60
CA THR A 96 -7.73 -7.77 20.57
C THR A 96 -9.17 -7.91 20.04
N PRO A 97 -10.04 -8.73 20.69
CA PRO A 97 -11.46 -8.76 20.37
C PRO A 97 -12.16 -7.39 20.48
N GLN A 98 -11.65 -6.51 21.33
CA GLN A 98 -12.19 -5.15 21.49
C GLN A 98 -11.90 -4.25 20.28
N ALA A 99 -10.93 -4.62 19.45
CA ALA A 99 -10.57 -3.94 18.21
C ALA A 99 -10.98 -4.75 16.96
N GLY A 100 -11.95 -5.66 17.11
CA GLY A 100 -12.50 -6.43 15.98
C GLY A 100 -11.75 -7.72 15.65
N ASN A 101 -10.71 -8.06 16.42
CA ASN A 101 -9.84 -9.22 16.21
C ASN A 101 -9.09 -9.18 14.85
N GLY A 102 -8.13 -10.07 14.64
CA GLY A 102 -7.35 -10.15 13.41
C GLY A 102 -6.15 -9.21 13.37
N THR A 103 -5.64 -8.96 12.17
CA THR A 103 -4.35 -8.30 11.97
C THR A 103 -4.37 -7.24 10.87
N ILE A 104 -3.54 -6.20 11.02
CA ILE A 104 -3.04 -5.40 9.90
C ILE A 104 -1.55 -5.72 9.75
N ILE A 105 -1.12 -5.95 8.52
CA ILE A 105 0.29 -6.17 8.19
C ILE A 105 0.79 -4.99 7.37
N LEU A 106 1.77 -4.26 7.91
CA LEU A 106 2.46 -3.21 7.17
C LEU A 106 3.59 -3.85 6.35
N THR A 107 3.48 -3.74 5.04
CA THR A 107 4.41 -4.32 4.08
C THR A 107 5.36 -3.23 3.60
N PRO A 108 6.68 -3.34 3.87
CA PRO A 108 7.66 -2.38 3.38
C PRO A 108 7.94 -2.63 1.89
N THR A 109 8.23 -1.56 1.15
CA THR A 109 8.85 -1.62 -0.17
C THR A 109 10.05 -0.68 -0.13
N VAL A 110 11.24 -1.25 -0.34
CA VAL A 110 12.50 -0.50 -0.32
C VAL A 110 12.68 0.19 -1.68
N GLN A 111 12.81 1.51 -1.64
CA GLN A 111 13.03 2.37 -2.80
C GLN A 111 14.54 2.57 -3.05
N SER A 112 14.86 3.15 -4.20
CA SER A 112 16.23 3.59 -4.50
C SER A 112 16.70 4.61 -3.46
N GLY A 113 17.89 4.39 -2.86
CA GLY A 113 18.37 5.21 -1.75
C GLY A 113 17.92 4.74 -0.36
N GLY A 114 17.27 3.58 -0.27
CA GLY A 114 16.93 2.91 1.00
C GLY A 114 15.69 3.44 1.70
N GLU A 115 14.97 4.41 1.11
CA GLU A 115 13.68 4.87 1.64
C GLU A 115 12.67 3.71 1.65
N ILE A 116 11.78 3.66 2.65
CA ILE A 116 10.75 2.63 2.73
C ILE A 116 9.36 3.24 2.55
N THR A 117 8.65 2.77 1.54
CA THR A 117 7.21 3.00 1.38
C THR A 117 6.42 1.86 2.01
N TRP A 118 5.26 2.15 2.60
CA TRP A 118 4.48 1.17 3.37
C TRP A 118 3.09 0.97 2.78
N ASP A 119 2.72 -0.29 2.53
CA ASP A 119 1.33 -0.70 2.29
C ASP A 119 0.74 -1.34 3.55
N CYS A 120 -0.55 -1.13 3.83
CA CYS A 120 -1.23 -1.64 5.02
C CYS A 120 -2.48 -2.46 4.70
N ARG A 121 -2.64 -2.93 3.46
CA ARG A 121 -3.84 -3.64 3.03
C ARG A 121 -3.82 -5.10 3.46
N ALA A 122 -2.65 -5.70 3.62
CA ALA A 122 -2.52 -7.09 4.07
C ALA A 122 -3.04 -7.33 5.50
N GLY A 123 -3.30 -8.59 5.83
CA GLY A 123 -3.78 -9.04 7.14
C GLY A 123 -5.26 -9.40 7.15
N THR A 124 -5.75 -9.83 8.31
CA THR A 124 -7.07 -10.47 8.46
C THR A 124 -8.17 -9.59 9.04
N LEU A 125 -7.85 -8.36 9.46
CA LEU A 125 -8.85 -7.44 10.01
C LEU A 125 -9.91 -7.09 8.95
N LEU A 126 -11.19 -7.08 9.31
CA LEU A 126 -12.27 -6.74 8.39
C LEU A 126 -12.17 -5.30 7.87
N ASP A 127 -12.43 -5.11 6.57
CA ASP A 127 -12.35 -3.80 5.90
C ASP A 127 -13.20 -2.70 6.55
N LYS A 128 -14.35 -3.04 7.15
CA LYS A 128 -15.19 -2.06 7.86
C LYS A 128 -14.50 -1.42 9.07
N TYR A 129 -13.54 -2.13 9.67
CA TYR A 129 -12.73 -1.66 10.79
C TYR A 129 -11.43 -1.00 10.36
N ARG A 130 -11.04 -1.12 9.08
CA ARG A 130 -9.84 -0.49 8.54
C ARG A 130 -10.06 0.98 8.21
N PRO A 131 -9.05 1.85 8.43
CA PRO A 131 -9.02 3.18 7.85
C PRO A 131 -9.09 3.12 6.32
N PRO A 132 -9.65 4.13 5.64
CA PRO A 132 -9.80 4.11 4.18
C PRO A 132 -8.53 3.76 3.39
N ILE A 133 -7.36 4.22 3.86
CA ILE A 133 -6.07 3.98 3.20
C ILE A 133 -5.60 2.51 3.26
N CYS A 134 -6.13 1.70 4.20
CA CYS A 134 -5.73 0.32 4.42
C CYS A 134 -6.77 -0.71 3.94
N ARG A 135 -7.83 -0.30 3.23
CA ARG A 135 -8.89 -1.20 2.75
C ARG A 135 -8.50 -1.94 1.47
N GLY A 136 -9.17 -3.06 1.16
CA GLY A 136 -8.95 -3.82 -0.07
C GLY A 136 -7.80 -4.81 -0.01
N GLY A 137 -7.53 -5.37 1.17
CA GLY A 137 -6.58 -6.47 1.37
C GLY A 137 -7.09 -7.81 0.86
N SER A 138 -6.21 -8.62 0.29
CA SER A 138 -6.49 -9.88 -0.40
C SER A 138 -6.89 -11.08 0.48
N ASP A 139 -7.09 -10.90 1.80
CA ASP A 139 -7.04 -12.05 2.72
C ASP A 139 -8.35 -12.27 3.50
N VAL A 140 -9.34 -11.38 3.33
CA VAL A 140 -10.64 -11.53 4.01
C VAL A 140 -11.66 -12.05 3.02
N ALA A 141 -12.01 -13.32 3.15
CA ALA A 141 -13.26 -13.86 2.64
C ALA A 141 -14.42 -13.10 3.32
N GLN A 142 -14.77 -11.92 2.80
CA GLN A 142 -16.02 -11.25 3.14
C GLN A 142 -17.13 -12.05 2.49
N GLY A 143 -17.83 -12.85 3.31
CA GLY A 143 -19.17 -13.28 2.97
C GLY A 143 -20.03 -12.04 2.70
N GLY A 144 -20.37 -11.83 1.43
CA GLY A 144 -21.31 -10.81 0.99
C GLY A 144 -20.83 -9.95 -0.17
N GLY A 145 -20.91 -10.50 -1.40
CA GLY A 145 -21.12 -9.73 -2.64
C GLY A 145 -19.98 -8.83 -3.10
N SER A 146 -19.02 -9.42 -3.83
CA SER A 146 -18.11 -8.69 -4.70
C SER A 146 -18.91 -7.85 -5.71
N ASN A 147 -18.70 -6.53 -5.71
CA ASN A 147 -18.84 -5.75 -6.92
C ASN A 147 -17.50 -5.08 -7.20
N SER A 148 -16.68 -5.82 -7.94
CA SER A 148 -15.50 -5.32 -8.62
C SER A 148 -15.92 -4.34 -9.71
N GLY A 149 -15.60 -3.07 -9.52
CA GLY A 149 -15.68 -2.02 -10.54
C GLY A 149 -15.20 -0.71 -9.92
N GLY A 150 -14.19 -0.02 -10.43
CA GLY A 150 -13.38 -0.24 -11.62
C GLY A 150 -12.25 0.79 -11.63
N SER A 151 -11.31 0.56 -12.54
CA SER A 151 -10.27 1.49 -12.97
C SER A 151 -10.81 2.91 -13.18
N GLY A 152 -10.15 3.90 -12.59
CA GLY A 152 -10.34 5.33 -12.86
C GLY A 152 -9.03 5.92 -13.37
N ASN A 153 -8.73 5.67 -14.65
CA ASN A 153 -7.76 6.45 -15.40
C ASN A 153 -8.52 7.59 -16.09
N SER A 154 -8.17 8.84 -15.82
CA SER A 154 -8.72 10.00 -16.52
C SER A 154 -7.69 11.13 -16.58
N GLY A 155 -6.95 11.16 -17.69
CA GLY A 155 -6.28 12.34 -18.23
C GLY A 155 -6.47 12.30 -19.74
N GLY A 156 -7.47 13.03 -20.24
CA GLY A 156 -7.81 13.07 -21.66
C GLY A 156 -6.99 14.08 -22.45
N SER A 157 -6.83 13.83 -23.75
CA SER A 157 -6.74 14.88 -24.77
C SER A 157 -7.21 14.30 -26.10
N ASP A 158 -8.12 15.02 -26.71
CA ASP A 158 -8.84 14.71 -27.94
C ASP A 158 -7.92 14.71 -29.18
N ASN A 159 -8.28 13.93 -30.21
CA ASN A 159 -8.46 14.52 -31.53
C ASN A 159 -9.31 13.66 -32.47
N THR A 160 -10.32 14.31 -33.02
CA THR A 160 -11.27 13.82 -34.02
C THR A 160 -10.71 13.96 -35.43
N GLY A 161 -10.94 12.94 -36.27
CA GLY A 161 -11.48 13.17 -37.61
C GLY A 161 -10.64 12.81 -38.84
N THR A 162 -11.28 11.99 -39.69
CA THR A 162 -11.23 11.92 -41.16
C THR A 162 -10.18 10.99 -41.84
N GLY A 163 -10.69 9.94 -42.52
CA GLY A 163 -9.95 8.95 -43.33
C GLY A 163 -9.73 9.39 -44.79
N PRO A 164 -9.76 8.50 -45.83
CA PRO A 164 -9.83 7.02 -45.83
C PRO A 164 -8.80 6.31 -46.77
N GLY A 165 -8.67 4.99 -46.62
CA GLY A 165 -8.40 4.03 -47.73
C GLY A 165 -6.93 3.68 -48.06
N ASN A 166 -6.55 2.40 -47.87
CA ASN A 166 -6.38 1.43 -48.98
C ASN A 166 -6.01 0.05 -48.41
N SER A 167 -6.49 -0.97 -49.10
CA SER A 167 -6.34 -2.41 -48.91
C SER A 167 -5.11 -2.95 -49.68
N ASN A 168 -4.80 -4.23 -49.47
CA ASN A 168 -3.78 -5.10 -50.10
C ASN A 168 -2.50 -5.23 -49.23
N GLY A 169 -2.00 -6.41 -48.84
CA GLY A 169 -2.19 -7.78 -49.36
C GLY A 169 -0.93 -8.22 -50.13
N ALA A 170 -0.24 -9.25 -49.64
CA ALA A 170 1.00 -9.88 -50.15
C ALA A 170 2.28 -9.03 -49.98
N GLY A 171 3.48 -9.54 -49.73
CA GLY A 171 4.03 -10.89 -49.73
C GLY A 171 5.50 -10.81 -50.13
N ASN A 172 6.37 -11.43 -49.34
CA ASN A 172 7.67 -12.02 -49.68
C ASN A 172 8.96 -11.18 -49.96
N SER A 173 10.04 -11.70 -49.36
CA SER A 173 11.43 -11.88 -49.84
C SER A 173 12.28 -10.71 -50.41
N GLU A 174 13.38 -10.45 -49.70
CA GLU A 174 14.78 -10.46 -50.15
C GLU A 174 15.26 -9.65 -51.38
N ASN A 175 16.18 -8.72 -51.08
CA ASN A 175 17.51 -8.52 -51.70
C ASN A 175 17.68 -7.62 -52.97
N SER A 176 18.77 -6.84 -52.91
CA SER A 176 19.65 -6.37 -54.01
C SER A 176 19.51 -4.96 -54.62
N ASN A 177 20.44 -4.10 -54.17
CA ASN A 177 21.45 -3.36 -54.97
C ASN A 177 21.21 -2.00 -55.67
N TYR A 178 22.14 -1.09 -55.35
CA TYR A 178 22.80 -0.01 -56.12
C TYR A 178 22.01 1.22 -56.64
N ASN A 179 22.36 2.42 -56.14
CA ASN A 179 22.80 3.51 -57.03
C ASN A 179 23.66 4.62 -56.35
N GLN A 180 24.92 4.71 -56.79
CA GLN A 180 25.77 5.88 -57.10
C GLN A 180 26.09 7.03 -56.09
N ASN A 181 27.41 7.15 -55.84
CA ASN A 181 28.23 8.26 -55.30
C ASN A 181 28.38 9.41 -56.35
N PRO A 182 28.88 10.65 -56.04
CA PRO A 182 30.33 10.90 -55.93
C PRO A 182 30.85 12.08 -55.05
N GLY A 183 32.08 11.93 -54.54
CA GLY A 183 33.10 12.99 -54.30
C GLY A 183 33.23 13.48 -52.84
N ASN A 184 34.39 13.53 -52.16
CA ASN A 184 35.81 13.57 -52.54
C ASN A 184 36.62 13.21 -51.25
N ASN A 185 37.44 12.13 -51.21
CA ASN A 185 38.91 12.09 -51.32
C ASN A 185 39.67 13.11 -50.41
N GLY A 186 40.69 12.77 -49.61
CA GLY A 186 41.52 11.58 -49.51
C GLY A 186 42.40 11.67 -48.24
N ASN A 187 42.87 10.53 -47.72
CA ASN A 187 44.26 10.06 -47.78
C ASN A 187 45.20 10.81 -46.80
N ASN A 188 46.12 10.21 -46.04
CA ASN A 188 46.82 8.93 -46.14
C ASN A 188 47.59 8.76 -44.81
N GLY A 189 47.49 7.62 -44.13
CA GLY A 189 48.66 6.77 -43.86
C GLY A 189 49.45 7.19 -42.62
N ASN A 190 50.25 6.37 -41.97
CA ASN A 190 50.47 4.92 -41.97
C ASN A 190 51.46 4.72 -40.80
N ASN A 191 51.44 3.53 -40.22
CA ASN A 191 52.60 2.82 -39.69
C ASN A 191 53.13 3.18 -38.28
N GLY A 192 53.51 2.13 -37.53
CA GLY A 192 54.47 2.30 -36.43
C GLY A 192 54.35 1.37 -35.23
N ASN A 193 54.58 0.07 -35.45
CA ASN A 193 54.73 -0.98 -34.45
C ASN A 193 56.04 -0.86 -33.63
N ASN A 194 56.01 -1.10 -32.31
CA ASN A 194 57.04 -1.68 -31.38
C ASN A 194 56.78 -1.12 -29.96
N GLY A 195 56.89 -1.84 -28.84
CA GLY A 195 57.60 -3.06 -28.52
C GLY A 195 58.16 -2.90 -27.10
N ASN A 196 57.76 -3.80 -26.20
CA ASN A 196 58.48 -4.33 -25.03
C ASN A 196 59.51 -3.46 -24.27
N ASN A 197 59.35 -3.28 -22.95
CA ASN A 197 60.39 -3.68 -21.97
C ASN A 197 59.87 -3.66 -20.52
N GLY A 198 60.19 -4.71 -19.76
CA GLY A 198 60.09 -4.74 -18.31
C GLY A 198 61.35 -4.18 -17.64
N ASN A 199 61.22 -3.83 -16.35
CA ASN A 199 62.27 -3.80 -15.33
C ASN A 199 61.55 -3.62 -13.96
N ASN A 200 61.53 -4.62 -13.08
CA ASN A 200 62.53 -4.89 -12.01
C ASN A 200 62.74 -3.73 -11.03
N ARG A 201 62.10 -3.79 -9.86
CA ARG A 201 62.71 -4.08 -8.53
C ARG A 201 61.69 -3.86 -7.41
#